data_AF-A0A6N7B290-F1
#
_entry.id   AF-A0A6N7B290-F1
#
_cell.length_a   1.000
_cell.length_b   1.000
_cell.length_c   1.000
_cell.angle_alpha   90.00
_cell.angle_beta   90.00
_cell.angle_gamma   90.00
#
_symmetry.space_group_name_H-M   'P 1'
#
loop_
_entity.id
_entity.type
_entity.pdbx_description
1 polymer ?
#
loop_
_entity_poly.entity_id
_entity_poly.type
_entity_poly.pdbx_seq_one_letter_code
_entity_poly.pdbx_strand_id
1 'polypeptide(L)' 'MIPDDDSVRLLNAVLERMDYSRLHAVCSRPGRIERSPESLFMVLVYGYMNGIHTSRKLEQACRRLCYLKVLPMS' A
#
# COMPACT_ATOMS: atom_id res chain seq x y z
N MET A 1 17.68 -0.48 -11.99
CA MET A 1 17.27 -0.56 -10.57
C MET A 1 16.96 0.86 -10.16
N ILE A 2 15.68 1.24 -10.22
CA ILE A 2 15.23 2.61 -9.90
C ILE A 2 15.20 2.71 -8.36
N PRO A 3 15.64 3.81 -7.73
CA PRO A 3 15.56 3.93 -6.29
C PRO A 3 14.08 3.93 -5.89
N ASP A 4 13.64 2.86 -5.24
CA ASP A 4 12.24 2.64 -4.88
C ASP A 4 11.69 3.74 -3.95
N ASP A 5 12.59 4.38 -3.21
CA ASP A 5 12.29 5.35 -2.16
C ASP A 5 11.56 6.60 -2.68
N ASP A 6 11.95 7.16 -3.83
CA ASP A 6 11.30 8.35 -4.39
C ASP A 6 9.88 8.06 -4.89
N SER A 7 9.69 6.90 -5.51
CA SER A 7 8.39 6.48 -6.05
C SER A 7 7.41 6.14 -4.94
N VAL A 8 7.89 5.47 -3.88
CA VAL A 8 7.08 5.12 -2.71
C VAL A 8 6.73 6.36 -1.88
N ARG A 9 7.65 7.32 -1.73
CA ARG A 9 7.37 8.60 -1.05
C ARG A 9 6.34 9.42 -1.80
N LEU A 10 6.48 9.55 -3.12
CA LEU A 10 5.50 10.24 -3.95
C LEU A 10 4.13 9.56 -3.88
N LEU A 11 4.11 8.22 -3.98
CA LEU A 11 2.88 7.45 -3.86
C LEU A 11 2.23 7.67 -2.48
N ASN A 12 2.99 7.62 -1.38
CA ASN A 12 2.47 7.92 -0.05
C ASN A 12 1.85 9.32 0.02
N ALA A 13 2.54 10.35 -0.46
CA ALA A 13 2.03 11.72 -0.42
C ALA A 13 0.74 11.91 -1.24
N VAL A 14 0.60 11.17 -2.36
CA VAL A 14 -0.65 11.15 -3.14
C VAL A 14 -1.74 10.40 -2.39
N LEU A 15 -1.40 9.26 -1.80
CA LEU A 15 -2.30 8.40 -1.06
C LEU A 15 -2.81 9.06 0.23
N GLU A 16 -2.00 9.83 0.96
CA GLU A 16 -2.43 10.58 2.15
C GLU A 16 -3.52 11.61 1.84
N ARG A 17 -3.56 12.11 0.60
CA ARG A 17 -4.55 13.10 0.15
C ARG A 17 -5.80 12.47 -0.45
N MET A 18 -5.86 11.14 -0.56
CA MET A 18 -7.01 10.41 -1.10
C MET A 18 -8.09 10.21 -0.03
N ASP A 19 -9.35 10.35 -0.43
CA ASP A 19 -10.48 10.02 0.45
C ASP A 19 -10.70 8.50 0.51
N TYR A 20 -10.39 7.90 1.65
CA TYR A 20 -10.60 6.48 1.92
C TYR A 20 -11.96 6.16 2.53
N SER A 21 -12.87 7.13 2.71
CA SER A 21 -14.15 6.91 3.39
C SER A 21 -14.94 5.73 2.79
N ARG A 22 -14.93 5.59 1.46
CA ARG A 22 -15.54 4.45 0.76
C ARG A 22 -14.78 3.14 0.94
N LEU A 23 -13.44 3.19 0.94
CA LEU A 23 -12.61 2.01 1.14
C LEU A 23 -12.81 1.45 2.55
N HIS A 24 -12.81 2.33 3.55
CA HIS A 24 -13.15 2.01 4.93
C HIS A 24 -14.55 1.43 5.03
N ALA A 25 -15.57 2.03 4.41
CA ALA A 25 -16.94 1.51 4.45
C ALA A 25 -17.08 0.07 3.93
N VAL A 26 -16.30 -0.32 2.90
CA VAL A 26 -16.32 -1.69 2.36
C VAL A 26 -15.48 -2.65 3.21
N CYS A 27 -14.34 -2.19 3.73
CA CYS A 27 -13.49 -2.94 4.65
C CYS A 27 -14.04 -2.99 6.09
N SER A 28 -15.09 -2.24 6.40
CA SER A 28 -15.78 -2.20 7.71
C SER A 28 -16.54 -3.49 8.04
N ARG A 29 -16.61 -4.44 7.09
CA ARG A 29 -17.25 -5.74 7.33
C ARG A 29 -16.57 -6.46 8.51
N PRO A 30 -17.34 -7.09 9.41
CA PRO A 30 -16.79 -7.77 10.58
C PRO A 30 -15.99 -8.99 10.13
N GLY A 31 -14.68 -8.79 10.06
CA GLY A 31 -13.65 -9.78 9.76
C GLY A 31 -12.30 -9.19 10.12
N ARG A 32 -11.38 -10.02 10.66
CA ARG A 32 -10.04 -9.56 11.01
C ARG A 32 -9.29 -9.15 9.74
N ILE A 33 -9.27 -7.87 9.43
CA ILE A 33 -8.28 -7.30 8.54
C ILE A 33 -7.10 -6.92 9.43
N GLU A 34 -6.04 -7.73 9.42
CA GLU A 34 -4.82 -7.48 10.22
C GLU A 34 -4.05 -6.22 9.77
N ARG A 35 -4.43 -5.60 8.65
CA ARG A 35 -3.72 -4.46 8.03
C ARG A 35 -4.69 -3.34 7.69
N SER A 36 -4.23 -2.10 7.77
CA SER A 36 -5.07 -0.96 7.40
C SER A 36 -5.46 -1.03 5.90
N PRO A 37 -6.71 -0.68 5.54
CA PRO A 37 -7.15 -0.67 4.14
C PRO A 37 -6.26 0.20 3.24
N GLU A 38 -5.73 1.31 3.76
CA GLU A 38 -4.81 2.17 2.97
C GLU A 38 -3.51 1.46 2.62
N SER A 39 -2.98 0.63 3.54
CA SER A 39 -1.75 -0.13 3.30
C SER A 39 -1.95 -1.18 2.21
N LEU A 40 -3.10 -1.84 2.19
CA LEU A 40 -3.48 -2.78 1.13
C LEU A 40 -3.62 -2.07 -0.21
N PHE A 41 -4.27 -0.92 -0.24
CA PHE A 41 -4.43 -0.11 -1.44
C PHE A 41 -3.09 0.37 -2.00
N MET A 42 -2.17 0.82 -1.13
CA MET A 42 -0.82 1.23 -1.53
C MET A 42 -0.05 0.11 -2.24
N VAL A 43 -0.11 -1.11 -1.72
CA VAL A 43 0.55 -2.29 -2.32
C VAL A 43 -0.03 -2.61 -3.69
N LEU A 44 -1.36 -2.49 -3.85
CA LEU A 44 -2.03 -2.71 -5.13
C LEU A 44 -1.61 -1.68 -6.17
N VAL A 45 -1.67 -0.39 -5.82
CA VAL A 45 -1.28 0.69 -6.74
C VAL A 45 0.20 0.59 -7.10
N TYR A 46 1.07 0.41 -6.11
CA TYR A 46 2.50 0.21 -6.34
C TYR A 46 2.77 -1.01 -7.22
N GLY A 47 2.09 -2.13 -6.95
CA GLY A 47 2.21 -3.34 -7.75
C GLY A 47 1.81 -3.11 -9.21
N TYR A 48 0.65 -2.48 -9.45
CA TYR A 48 0.20 -2.19 -10.81
C TYR A 48 1.10 -1.21 -11.55
N MET A 49 1.62 -0.17 -10.87
CA MET A 49 2.59 0.76 -11.46
C MET A 49 3.89 0.04 -11.91
N ASN A 50 4.27 -1.03 -11.22
CA ASN A 50 5.46 -1.81 -11.53
C ASN A 50 5.17 -3.02 -12.46
N GLY A 51 3.98 -3.12 -13.04
CA GLY A 51 3.61 -4.26 -13.89
C GLY A 51 3.50 -5.57 -13.12
N ILE A 52 3.19 -5.52 -11.82
CA ILE A 52 2.94 -6.66 -10.96
C ILE A 52 1.44 -6.93 -10.84
N HIS A 53 0.97 -8.01 -11.46
CA HIS A 53 -0.45 -8.36 -11.53
C HIS A 53 -0.78 -9.69 -10.83
N THR A 54 0.23 -10.39 -10.30
CA THR A 54 0.03 -11.69 -9.65
C THR A 54 0.02 -11.55 -8.14
N SER A 55 -0.92 -12.22 -7.48
CA SER A 55 -1.08 -12.21 -6.02
C SER A 55 0.22 -12.58 -5.27
N ARG A 56 0.97 -13.58 -5.76
CA ARG A 56 2.27 -13.95 -5.20
C ARG A 56 3.31 -12.83 -5.23
N LYS A 57 3.40 -12.09 -6.34
CA LYS A 57 4.37 -10.98 -6.46
C LYS A 57 3.91 -9.77 -5.65
N LEU A 58 2.60 -9.53 -5.58
CA LEU A 58 2.02 -8.52 -4.68
C LEU A 58 2.32 -8.84 -3.22
N GLU A 59 2.20 -10.10 -2.79
CA GLU A 59 2.57 -10.54 -1.43
C GLU A 59 4.04 -10.23 -1.13
N GLN A 60 4.93 -10.52 -2.08
CA GLN A 60 6.37 -10.26 -1.94
C GLN A 60 6.68 -8.77 -1.83
N ALA A 61 6.00 -7.93 -2.62
CA ALA A 61 6.07 -6.48 -2.51
C ALA A 61 5.51 -5.98 -1.16
N CYS A 62 4.40 -6.56 -0.70
CA CYS A 62 3.76 -6.26 0.58
C CYS A 62 4.69 -6.51 1.77
N ARG A 63 5.44 -7.62 1.75
CA ARG A 63 6.48 -7.90 2.76
C ARG A 63 7.53 -6.79 2.78
N ARG A 64 8.00 -6.35 1.61
CA ARG A 64 9.01 -5.29 1.46
C ARG A 64 8.50 -3.93 1.95
N LEU A 65 7.28 -3.56 1.59
CA LEU A 65 6.59 -2.35 2.03
C LEU A 65 6.35 -2.32 3.55
N CYS A 66 6.04 -3.48 4.14
CA CYS A 66 5.84 -3.61 5.57
C CYS A 66 7.12 -3.31 6.38
N TYR A 67 8.30 -3.60 5.82
CA TYR A 67 9.59 -3.19 6.42
C TYR A 67 9.85 -1.70 6.24
N LEU A 68 9.36 -1.08 5.16
CA LEU A 68 9.55 0.35 4.89
C LEU A 68 8.66 1.23 5.78
N LYS A 69 7.44 0.75 6.12
CA LYS A 69 6.50 1.47 7.00
C LYS A 69 6.94 1.55 8.47
N VAL A 70 8.05 0.91 8.85
CA VAL A 70 8.65 0.99 10.20
C VAL A 70 9.51 2.25 10.38
N LEU A 71 9.71 3.03 9.31
CA LEU A 71 10.27 4.38 9.45
C LEU A 71 9.14 5.33 9.89
N PRO A 72 9.28 5.96 11.07
CA PRO A 72 8.33 6.98 11.50
C PRO A 72 8.41 8.13 10.50
N MET A 73 7.33 8.35 9.74
CA MET A 73 7.13 9.68 9.16
C MET A 73 6.93 10.63 10.34
N SER A 74 7.81 11.64 10.40
CA SER A 74 7.86 12.67 11.44
C SER A 74 6.54 13.41 11.62
#